data_AF-A0A967Y0C3-F1
#
_entry.id   AF-A0A967Y0C3-F1
#
_cell.length_a   1.000
_cell.length_b   1.000
_cell.length_c   1.000
_cell.angle_alpha   90.00
_cell.angle_beta   90.00
_cell.angle_gamma   90.00
#
_symmetry.space_group_name_H-M   'P 1'
#
loop_
_entity.id
_entity.type
_entity.pdbx_description
1 polymer ?
#
loop_
_entity_poly.entity_id
_entity_poly.type
_entity_poly.pdbx_seq_one_letter_code
_entity_poly.pdbx_strand_id
1 'polypeptide(L)' 'TRIQGAYAWRSLIDSGVIIAGGSDFPVESADPLLSFHAAVSRQDADNWPAGGWMPEQ' A
#
# COMPACT_ATOMS: atom_id res chain seq x y z
N THR A 1 10.52 -15.94 2.31
CA THR A 1 9.83 -16.26 1.04
C THR A 1 8.39 -15.74 0.95
N ARG A 2 7.61 -15.57 2.04
CA ARG A 2 6.24 -14.97 1.95
C ARG A 2 6.20 -13.45 1.69
N ILE A 3 7.14 -12.73 2.29
CA ILE A 3 7.15 -11.26 2.27
C ILE A 3 7.64 -10.71 0.92
N GLN A 4 8.50 -11.46 0.22
CA GLN A 4 9.03 -11.10 -1.09
C GLN A 4 7.90 -11.22 -2.14
N GLY A 5 7.42 -10.08 -2.64
CA GLY A 5 6.30 -9.99 -3.60
C GLY A 5 4.97 -9.54 -2.99
N ALA A 6 4.86 -9.47 -1.66
CA ALA A 6 3.70 -8.87 -1.02
C ALA A 6 3.70 -7.35 -1.26
N TYR A 7 2.57 -6.79 -1.70
CA TYR A 7 2.41 -5.35 -1.93
C TYR A 7 3.49 -4.77 -2.87
N ALA A 8 3.81 -5.48 -3.96
CA ALA A 8 4.81 -5.09 -4.97
C ALA A 8 4.30 -4.00 -5.93
N TRP A 9 3.70 -2.94 -5.36
CA TRP A 9 2.96 -1.91 -6.09
C TRP A 9 3.82 -1.13 -7.07
N ARG A 10 5.02 -0.66 -6.68
CA ARG A 10 5.95 -0.01 -7.63
C ARG A 10 6.23 -0.88 -8.84
N SER A 11 6.56 -2.14 -8.61
CA SER A 11 6.91 -3.08 -9.68
C SER A 11 5.75 -3.26 -10.67
N LEU A 12 4.51 -3.36 -10.17
CA LEU A 12 3.32 -3.47 -11.00
C LEU A 12 3.02 -2.16 -11.77
N ILE A 13 3.16 -1.00 -11.12
CA ILE A 13 3.02 0.31 -11.76
C ILE A 13 4.06 0.49 -12.88
N ASP A 14 5.32 0.15 -12.60
CA ASP A 14 6.43 0.27 -13.56
C ASP A 14 6.24 -0.65 -14.76
N SER A 15 5.51 -1.76 -14.61
CA SER A 15 5.12 -2.63 -15.72
C SER A 15 4.00 -2.07 -16.61
N GLY A 16 3.37 -0.96 -16.23
CA GLY A 16 2.26 -0.33 -16.95
C GLY A 16 0.88 -0.92 -16.66
N VAL A 17 0.77 -1.78 -15.65
CA VAL A 17 -0.52 -2.34 -15.23
C VAL A 17 -1.33 -1.28 -14.48
N ILE A 18 -2.62 -1.20 -14.80
CA ILE A 18 -3.59 -0.41 -14.02
C ILE A 18 -3.94 -1.20 -12.76
N ILE A 19 -3.67 -0.60 -11.60
CA ILE A 19 -4.02 -1.18 -10.30
C ILE A 19 -5.35 -0.59 -9.83
N ALA A 20 -6.33 -1.46 -9.57
CA ALA A 20 -7.54 -1.08 -8.87
C ALA A 20 -7.29 -1.12 -7.36
N GLY A 21 -7.47 0.01 -6.68
CA GLY A 21 -7.40 0.10 -5.22
C GLY A 21 -8.75 -0.19 -4.56
N GLY A 22 -8.72 -0.55 -3.28
CA GLY A 22 -9.89 -0.75 -2.44
C GLY A 22 -9.49 -0.79 -0.97
N SER A 23 -10.43 -0.48 -0.08
CA SER A 23 -10.13 -0.49 1.36
C SER A 23 -10.12 -1.90 1.95
N ASP A 24 -10.90 -2.84 1.40
CA ASP A 24 -11.24 -4.12 2.06
C ASP A 24 -12.14 -3.93 3.31
N PHE A 25 -13.02 -2.92 3.28
CA PHE A 25 -14.08 -2.80 4.28
C PHE A 25 -14.99 -4.05 4.29
N PRO A 26 -15.37 -4.59 5.48
CA PRO A 26 -15.25 -4.01 6.81
C PRO A 26 -14.01 -4.40 7.62
N VAL A 27 -13.04 -5.08 7.01
CA VAL A 27 -11.80 -5.44 7.70
C VAL A 27 -10.99 -4.19 8.01
N GLU A 28 -10.90 -3.28 7.03
CA GLU A 28 -10.24 -1.98 7.14
C GLU A 28 -11.26 -0.82 7.16
N SER A 29 -10.78 0.39 7.46
CA SER A 29 -11.59 1.62 7.44
C SER A 29 -12.21 1.89 6.05
N ALA A 30 -13.44 2.40 6.03
CA ALA A 30 -14.09 2.85 4.81
C ALA A 30 -13.56 4.20 4.28
N ASP A 31 -12.72 4.91 5.05
CA ASP A 31 -12.14 6.18 4.63
C ASP A 31 -11.10 5.96 3.52
N PRO A 32 -11.37 6.39 2.27
CA PRO A 32 -10.44 6.18 1.16
C PRO A 32 -9.11 6.90 1.37
N LEU A 33 -9.07 7.99 2.15
CA LEU A 33 -7.82 8.73 2.39
C LEU A 33 -6.81 7.90 3.17
N LEU A 34 -7.26 7.02 4.08
CA LEU A 34 -6.38 6.11 4.81
C LEU A 34 -5.79 5.05 3.87
N SER A 35 -6.59 4.50 2.96
CA SER A 35 -6.09 3.56 1.94
C SER A 35 -5.10 4.22 0.98
N PHE A 36 -5.36 5.45 0.56
CA PHE A 36 -4.42 6.22 -0.26
C PHE A 36 -3.14 6.56 0.48
N HIS A 37 -3.24 6.97 1.75
CA HIS A 37 -2.07 7.20 2.60
C HIS A 37 -1.19 5.95 2.63
N ALA A 38 -1.74 4.80 3.02
CA ALA A 38 -0.99 3.55 3.09
C ALA A 38 -0.39 3.12 1.73
N ALA A 39 -1.11 3.31 0.62
CA ALA A 39 -0.61 2.96 -0.71
C ALA A 39 0.57 3.84 -1.18
N VAL A 40 0.58 5.12 -0.78
CA VAL A 40 1.59 6.10 -1.25
C VAL A 40 2.75 6.24 -0.27
N SER A 41 2.47 6.43 1.02
CA SER A 41 3.49 6.60 2.06
C SER A 41 4.11 5.28 2.50
N ARG A 42 3.39 4.16 2.27
CA ARG A 42 3.74 2.83 2.80
C ARG A 42 3.70 2.78 4.33
N GLN A 43 2.90 3.64 4.96
CA GLN A 43 2.74 3.74 6.40
C GLN A 43 1.30 3.46 6.82
N ASP A 44 1.10 3.06 8.07
CA ASP A 44 -0.22 2.98 8.69
C ASP A 44 -0.77 4.37 9.06
N ALA A 45 -1.96 4.40 9.66
CA ALA A 45 -2.62 5.64 10.06
C ALA A 45 -1.84 6.45 11.12
N ASP A 46 -0.90 5.82 11.83
CA ASP A 46 -0.04 6.44 12.83
C ASP A 46 1.33 6.85 12.26
N ASN A 47 1.50 6.78 10.94
CA ASN A 47 2.76 7.05 10.21
C ASN A 47 3.88 6.06 10.53
N TRP A 48 3.56 4.84 10.94
CA TRP A 48 4.52 3.76 11.15
C TRP A 48 4.54 2.76 9.98
N PRO A 49 5.69 2.19 9.60
CA PRO A 49 7.03 2.53 10.07
C PRO A 49 7.52 3.86 9.49
N ALA A 50 8.40 4.54 10.23
CA ALA A 50 9.05 5.74 9.72
C ALA A 50 9.83 5.41 8.44
N GLY A 51 9.59 6.19 7.37
CA GLY A 51 10.19 5.96 6.06
C GLY A 51 9.46 4.94 5.19
N GLY A 52 8.36 4.35 5.67
CA GLY A 52 7.51 3.45 4.90
C GLY A 52 8.00 1.99 4.89
N TRP A 53 7.05 1.06 4.76
CA TRP A 53 7.33 -0.36 4.70
C TRP A 53 7.77 -0.77 3.28
N MET A 54 9.02 -1.22 3.16
CA MET A 54 9.69 -1.49 1.88
C MET A 54 9.66 -0.27 0.94
N PRO A 55 10.41 0.79 1.26
CA PRO A 55 10.34 2.07 0.55
C PRO A 55 10.74 1.99 -0.93
N GLU A 56 11.41 0.92 -1.36
CA GLU A 56 11.74 0.66 -2.75
C GLU A 56 10.54 0.14 -3.57
N GLN A 57 9.40 -0.17 -2.92
CA GLN A 57 8.14 -0.61 -3.53
C GLN A 57 7.04 0.45 -3.44
#